data_AF-M2X7Y4-F1
#
_entry.id   AF-M2X7Y4-F1
#
_cell.length_a   1.000
_cell.length_b   1.000
_cell.length_c   1.000
_cell.angle_alpha   90.00
_cell.angle_beta   90.00
_cell.angle_gamma   90.00
#
_symmetry.space_group_name_H-M   'P 1'
#
loop_
_entity.id
_entity.type
_entity.pdbx_description
1 polymer ?
#
loop_
_entity_poly.entity_id
_entity_poly.type
_entity_poly.pdbx_seq_one_letter_code
_entity_poly.pdbx_strand_id
1 'polypeptide(L)'
;MQRVLGFSTCSYSWIAQSFNRFHPRCIQPTCFRSKVTKLCPKRPRSSLLSDNNATKYPQKAIYLTAQVKLPQISEVQNATFDQCLPLARNICFRLQEEPQDENAYQVLKELLSREEGARAFFVEYLSDYELSLPDKKPPFKLEKLLKDCDEYVPNLLARNLAMSVAKEVDLANDSKNAENEEVDDTGSGSWSDSVEESSGGPTMVKERTALLIDSIASSEIARELVALWFSIRSRKGKYVHFLERQKFRKDQLDVIQRTLEVFIGA
;
A
#
# COMPACT_ATOMS: atom_id res chain seq x y z
N MET A 1 22.47 18.30 51.79
CA MET A 1 21.05 18.66 51.64
C MET A 1 20.61 18.32 50.23
N GLN A 2 20.06 17.12 50.06
CA GLN A 2 19.42 16.62 48.84
C GLN A 2 18.01 17.21 48.72
N ARG A 3 17.59 17.59 47.51
CA ARG A 3 16.17 17.56 47.14
C ARG A 3 16.03 16.91 45.78
N VAL A 4 15.37 15.75 45.84
CA VAL A 4 14.92 14.88 44.78
C VAL A 4 13.49 15.32 44.41
N LEU A 5 13.23 15.55 43.13
CA LEU A 5 11.90 15.55 42.51
C LEU A 5 12.14 14.96 41.10
N GLY A 6 11.60 13.83 40.66
CA GLY A 6 10.38 13.14 41.07
C GLY A 6 9.29 13.30 40.01
N PHE A 7 9.51 12.82 38.79
CA PHE A 7 8.49 12.66 37.74
C PHE A 7 8.75 11.31 37.07
N SER A 8 8.13 10.24 37.54
CA SER A 8 6.79 9.75 37.16
C SER A 8 6.73 9.28 35.71
N THR A 9 7.04 7.99 35.54
CA THR A 9 6.83 7.17 34.35
C THR A 9 5.34 7.02 34.06
N CYS A 10 4.87 7.48 32.89
CA CYS A 10 3.53 7.15 32.40
C CYS A 10 3.64 6.18 31.23
N SER A 11 3.29 4.93 31.52
CA SER A 11 3.17 3.81 30.60
C SER A 11 1.92 3.98 29.74
N TYR A 12 2.05 4.02 28.41
CA TYR A 12 0.90 3.94 27.50
C TYR A 12 0.80 2.54 26.91
N SER A 13 -0.18 1.80 27.44
CA SER A 13 -0.77 0.57 26.88
C SER A 13 -2.05 0.98 26.17
N TRP A 14 -2.09 0.90 24.83
CA TRP A 14 -3.31 0.98 24.05
C TRP A 14 -3.20 0.02 22.84
N ILE A 15 -3.83 -1.14 22.98
CA ILE A 15 -4.26 -2.01 21.87
C ILE A 15 -5.74 -2.29 22.12
N ALA A 16 -6.50 -2.31 21.01
CA ALA A 16 -7.90 -2.73 20.87
C ALA A 16 -8.97 -1.69 21.21
N GLN A 17 -9.47 -1.01 20.18
CA GLN A 17 -10.90 -0.92 19.85
C GLN A 17 -11.10 0.07 18.70
N SER A 18 -11.44 -0.43 17.51
CA SER A 18 -12.29 0.27 16.53
C SER A 18 -12.59 -0.62 15.31
N PHE A 19 -13.48 -1.59 15.50
CA PHE A 19 -14.26 -2.20 14.41
C PHE A 19 -15.63 -2.54 14.98
N ASN A 20 -16.62 -1.68 14.72
CA ASN A 20 -18.05 -1.99 14.59
C ASN A 20 -18.89 -0.71 14.67
N ARG A 21 -19.26 -0.19 13.50
CA ARG A 21 -20.50 0.59 13.34
C ARG A 21 -21.20 0.13 12.07
N PHE A 22 -21.85 -1.03 12.16
CA PHE A 22 -23.02 -1.35 11.34
C PHE A 22 -24.22 -1.43 12.28
N HIS A 23 -25.21 -0.56 12.05
CA HIS A 23 -26.52 -0.58 12.70
C HIS A 23 -27.29 -1.84 12.33
N PRO A 24 -28.04 -2.43 13.29
CA PRO A 24 -29.29 -3.09 12.95
C PRO A 24 -30.45 -2.47 13.74
N ARG A 25 -31.49 -2.00 13.03
CA ARG A 25 -32.80 -1.78 13.63
C ARG A 25 -33.57 -3.09 13.62
N CYS A 26 -33.88 -3.60 14.80
CA CYS A 26 -34.88 -4.62 15.04
C CYS A 26 -36.29 -4.03 14.92
N ILE A 27 -37.18 -4.68 14.16
CA ILE A 27 -38.63 -4.62 14.38
C ILE A 27 -39.15 -6.06 14.39
N GLN A 28 -40.01 -6.31 15.36
CA GLN A 28 -40.55 -7.57 15.87
C GLN A 28 -41.46 -8.37 14.89
N PRO A 29 -41.79 -9.63 15.22
CA PRO A 29 -42.46 -10.57 14.34
C PRO A 29 -43.98 -10.65 14.57
N THR A 30 -44.77 -10.82 13.51
CA THR A 30 -46.12 -11.39 13.59
C THR A 30 -46.35 -12.39 12.46
N CYS A 31 -46.80 -13.57 12.86
CA CYS A 31 -47.21 -14.70 12.03
C CYS A 31 -48.27 -14.30 11.00
N PHE A 32 -48.11 -14.74 9.74
CA PHE A 32 -49.25 -15.11 8.93
C PHE A 32 -48.92 -16.27 7.99
N ARG A 33 -49.79 -17.28 8.05
CA ARG A 33 -49.73 -18.56 7.36
C ARG A 33 -50.50 -18.41 6.06
N SER A 34 -49.89 -18.63 4.89
CA SER A 34 -50.63 -19.19 3.75
C SER A 34 -49.72 -19.84 2.72
N LYS A 35 -50.27 -20.90 2.15
CA LYS A 35 -49.72 -21.85 1.20
C LYS A 35 -49.53 -21.19 -0.16
N VAL A 36 -48.34 -21.32 -0.77
CA VAL A 36 -48.21 -21.49 -2.23
C VAL A 36 -46.99 -22.38 -2.51
N THR A 37 -47.26 -23.62 -2.92
CA THR A 37 -46.33 -24.49 -3.63
C THR A 37 -46.08 -23.90 -5.01
N LYS A 38 -44.80 -23.74 -5.42
CA LYS A 38 -44.37 -23.80 -6.83
C LYS A 38 -42.83 -23.80 -6.96
N LEU A 39 -42.34 -24.94 -7.44
CA LEU A 39 -41.26 -25.12 -8.42
C LEU A 39 -39.84 -24.66 -8.04
N CYS A 40 -39.06 -25.60 -7.49
CA CYS A 40 -37.61 -25.61 -7.63
C CYS A 40 -37.21 -25.81 -9.10
N PRO A 41 -36.36 -24.94 -9.70
CA PRO A 41 -35.58 -25.31 -10.86
C PRO A 41 -34.30 -26.02 -10.40
N LYS A 42 -34.04 -27.15 -11.06
CA LYS A 42 -32.89 -28.04 -10.87
C LYS A 42 -31.56 -27.27 -10.95
N ARG A 43 -30.66 -27.51 -9.99
CA ARG A 43 -29.23 -27.19 -10.14
C ARG A 43 -28.65 -27.99 -11.32
N PRO A 44 -27.92 -27.37 -12.25
CA PRO A 44 -26.96 -28.11 -13.06
C PRO A 44 -25.74 -28.42 -12.18
N ARG A 45 -25.34 -29.70 -12.22
CA ARG A 45 -24.04 -30.20 -11.76
C ARG A 45 -23.08 -30.14 -12.96
N SER A 46 -21.78 -29.94 -12.68
CA SER A 46 -20.65 -29.76 -13.62
C SER A 46 -20.55 -28.32 -14.16
N SER A 47 -19.37 -27.71 -14.24
CA SER A 47 -18.08 -28.28 -14.63
C SER A 47 -16.90 -27.59 -13.92
N LEU A 48 -15.80 -28.34 -13.84
CA LEU A 48 -14.45 -27.85 -13.61
C LEU A 48 -14.20 -26.60 -14.46
N LEU A 49 -14.09 -25.43 -13.83
CA LEU A 49 -13.44 -24.28 -14.44
C LEU A 49 -11.94 -24.47 -14.21
N SER A 50 -11.28 -24.93 -15.26
CA SER A 50 -9.84 -24.80 -15.42
C SER A 50 -9.48 -23.32 -15.33
N ASP A 51 -8.61 -22.97 -14.38
CA ASP A 51 -7.99 -21.66 -14.25
C ASP A 51 -7.14 -21.33 -15.49
N ASN A 52 -7.77 -20.81 -16.54
CA ASN A 52 -7.10 -20.29 -17.73
C ASN A 52 -6.65 -18.82 -17.52
N ASN A 53 -6.05 -18.52 -16.37
CA ASN A 53 -5.46 -17.20 -16.09
C ASN A 53 -3.99 -17.07 -16.55
N ALA A 54 -3.39 -18.15 -17.08
CA ALA A 54 -1.99 -18.16 -17.52
C ALA A 54 -1.70 -17.29 -18.76
N THR A 55 -2.71 -16.86 -19.50
CA THR A 55 -2.53 -16.09 -20.75
C THR A 55 -2.57 -14.58 -20.54
N LYS A 56 -3.07 -14.09 -19.40
CA LYS A 56 -3.17 -12.64 -19.19
C LYS A 56 -1.84 -12.03 -18.78
N TYR A 57 -0.97 -12.78 -18.10
CA TYR A 57 0.31 -12.28 -17.60
C TYR A 57 1.38 -13.38 -17.58
N PRO A 58 2.29 -13.40 -18.58
CA PRO A 58 3.25 -14.50 -18.75
C PRO A 58 4.31 -14.55 -17.64
N GLN A 59 4.48 -13.50 -16.84
CA GLN A 59 5.55 -13.37 -15.87
C GLN A 59 5.32 -14.22 -14.61
N LYS A 60 4.08 -14.30 -14.10
CA LYS A 60 3.73 -15.24 -13.02
C LYS A 60 4.01 -16.69 -13.41
N ALA A 61 3.75 -17.05 -14.68
CA ALA A 61 4.07 -18.38 -15.20
C ALA A 61 5.59 -18.59 -15.29
N ILE A 62 6.39 -17.58 -15.64
CA ILE A 62 7.85 -17.65 -15.66
C ILE A 62 8.41 -17.85 -14.24
N TYR A 63 7.88 -17.15 -13.22
CA TYR A 63 8.28 -17.36 -11.83
C TYR A 63 7.91 -18.73 -11.27
N LEU A 64 6.72 -19.22 -11.58
CA LEU A 64 6.26 -20.53 -11.10
C LEU A 64 6.97 -21.70 -11.81
N THR A 65 7.54 -21.47 -13.00
CA THR A 65 8.25 -22.50 -13.79
C THR A 65 9.76 -22.44 -13.65
N ALA A 66 10.34 -21.25 -13.38
CA ALA A 66 11.75 -21.10 -13.09
C ALA A 66 11.93 -20.87 -11.58
N GLN A 67 12.64 -21.77 -10.89
CA GLN A 67 13.25 -21.43 -9.61
C GLN A 67 14.27 -20.30 -9.87
N VAL A 68 13.81 -19.04 -9.92
CA VAL A 68 14.70 -17.92 -10.17
C VAL A 68 15.64 -17.83 -8.98
N LYS A 69 16.89 -18.23 -9.23
CA LYS A 69 17.95 -18.18 -8.24
C LYS A 69 18.11 -16.71 -7.85
N LEU A 70 17.86 -16.41 -6.57
CA LEU A 70 18.11 -15.07 -6.04
C LEU A 70 19.60 -14.73 -6.22
N PRO A 71 19.92 -13.47 -6.60
CA PRO A 71 21.29 -13.04 -6.81
C PRO A 71 22.10 -13.12 -5.51
N GLN A 72 23.42 -13.16 -5.64
CA GLN A 72 24.30 -13.06 -4.49
C GLN A 72 24.26 -11.65 -3.92
N ILE A 73 24.47 -11.50 -2.60
CA ILE A 73 24.45 -10.20 -1.89
C ILE A 73 25.37 -9.16 -2.56
N SER A 74 26.53 -9.60 -3.06
CA SER A 74 27.50 -8.74 -3.77
C SER A 74 26.94 -8.10 -5.05
N GLU A 75 25.96 -8.72 -5.70
CA GLU A 75 25.33 -8.18 -6.92
C GLU A 75 24.33 -7.06 -6.57
N VAL A 76 23.78 -7.06 -5.35
CA VAL A 76 22.82 -6.06 -4.87
C VAL A 76 23.51 -4.74 -4.49
N GLN A 77 24.76 -4.82 -4.01
CA GLN A 77 25.49 -3.67 -3.46
C GLN A 77 25.72 -2.53 -4.45
N ASN A 78 25.82 -2.85 -5.74
CA ASN A 78 26.09 -1.86 -6.80
C ASN A 78 24.96 -1.74 -7.82
N ALA A 79 23.81 -2.38 -7.56
CA ALA A 79 22.68 -2.34 -8.47
C ALA A 79 22.12 -0.91 -8.59
N THR A 80 21.81 -0.48 -9.81
CA THR A 80 21.05 0.74 -10.09
C THR A 80 19.57 0.54 -9.73
N PHE A 81 18.79 1.63 -9.71
CA PHE A 81 17.34 1.54 -9.47
C PHE A 81 16.65 0.57 -10.45
N ASP A 82 16.93 0.68 -11.75
CA ASP A 82 16.34 -0.18 -12.79
C ASP A 82 16.71 -1.66 -12.61
N GLN A 83 17.91 -1.93 -12.09
CA GLN A 83 18.36 -3.29 -11.76
C GLN A 83 17.71 -3.81 -10.48
N CYS A 84 17.34 -2.93 -9.55
CA CYS A 84 16.68 -3.28 -8.30
C CYS A 84 15.21 -3.66 -8.49
N LEU A 85 14.50 -3.12 -9.49
CA LEU A 85 13.08 -3.44 -9.75
C LEU A 85 12.82 -4.94 -9.98
N PRO A 86 13.44 -5.61 -10.98
CA PRO A 86 13.23 -7.04 -11.17
C PRO A 86 13.67 -7.85 -9.95
N LEU A 87 14.71 -7.41 -9.23
CA LEU A 87 15.15 -8.07 -8.00
C LEU A 87 14.11 -7.98 -6.88
N ALA A 88 13.58 -6.77 -6.62
CA ALA A 88 12.52 -6.55 -5.65
C ALA A 88 11.30 -7.42 -5.95
N ARG A 89 10.87 -7.47 -7.22
CA ARG A 89 9.78 -8.32 -7.68
C ARG A 89 10.07 -9.80 -7.38
N ASN A 90 11.26 -10.29 -7.75
CA ASN A 90 11.70 -11.67 -7.46
C ASN A 90 11.54 -12.03 -5.98
N ILE A 91 12.05 -11.16 -5.11
CA ILE A 91 12.01 -11.34 -3.66
C ILE A 91 10.56 -11.37 -3.17
N CYS A 92 9.69 -10.48 -3.67
CA CYS A 92 8.29 -10.43 -3.26
C CYS A 92 7.54 -11.71 -3.62
N PHE A 93 7.71 -12.23 -4.84
CA PHE A 93 7.13 -13.53 -5.22
C PHE A 93 7.69 -14.66 -4.37
N ARG A 94 9.00 -14.67 -4.12
CA ARG A 94 9.64 -15.70 -3.29
C ARG A 94 9.09 -15.70 -1.86
N LEU A 95 8.93 -14.54 -1.24
CA LEU A 95 8.39 -14.39 0.11
C LEU A 95 6.88 -14.64 0.17
N GLN A 96 6.15 -14.47 -0.92
CA GLN A 96 4.75 -14.87 -1.00
C GLN A 96 4.59 -16.39 -0.96
N GLU A 97 5.38 -17.11 -1.76
CA GLU A 97 5.31 -18.57 -1.86
C GLU A 97 6.00 -19.27 -0.69
N GLU A 98 7.15 -18.74 -0.25
CA GLU A 98 7.96 -19.27 0.85
C GLU A 98 8.27 -18.17 1.89
N PRO A 99 7.30 -17.79 2.75
CA PRO A 99 7.47 -16.72 3.75
C PRO A 99 8.59 -16.93 4.78
N GLN A 100 9.20 -18.11 4.81
CA GLN A 100 10.29 -18.50 5.71
C GLN A 100 11.66 -18.54 5.03
N ASP A 101 11.77 -18.19 3.75
CA ASP A 101 13.04 -18.21 3.01
C ASP A 101 14.05 -17.20 3.57
N GLU A 102 15.03 -17.70 4.34
CA GLU A 102 16.09 -16.89 4.96
C GLU A 102 16.97 -16.18 3.92
N ASN A 103 17.25 -16.83 2.78
CA ASN A 103 18.08 -16.21 1.76
C ASN A 103 17.36 -15.00 1.15
N ALA A 104 16.05 -15.11 0.92
CA ALA A 104 15.23 -13.99 0.47
C ALA A 104 15.27 -12.81 1.46
N TYR A 105 15.19 -13.07 2.77
CA TYR A 105 15.30 -12.00 3.77
C TYR A 105 16.70 -11.38 3.84
N GLN A 106 17.78 -12.15 3.65
CA GLN A 106 19.14 -11.60 3.63
C GLN A 106 19.35 -10.69 2.41
N VAL A 107 18.92 -11.12 1.24
CA VAL A 107 18.98 -10.31 0.01
C VAL A 107 18.10 -9.07 0.14
N LEU A 108 16.89 -9.21 0.71
CA LEU A 108 16.00 -8.08 0.97
C LEU A 108 16.62 -7.07 1.95
N LYS A 109 17.27 -7.55 3.02
CA LYS A 109 17.96 -6.68 3.97
C LYS A 109 19.04 -5.84 3.28
N GLU A 110 19.83 -6.46 2.41
CA GLU A 110 20.84 -5.74 1.63
C GLU A 110 20.17 -4.71 0.69
N LEU A 111 19.10 -5.11 0.02
CA LEU A 111 18.35 -4.23 -0.87
C LEU A 111 17.79 -3.00 -0.13
N LEU A 112 17.23 -3.20 1.06
CA LEU A 112 16.66 -2.13 1.89
C LEU A 112 17.71 -1.22 2.54
N SER A 113 18.97 -1.64 2.60
CA SER A 113 20.08 -0.84 3.15
C SER A 113 20.48 0.34 2.25
N ARG A 114 19.91 0.44 1.05
CA ARG A 114 20.20 1.47 0.05
C ARG A 114 18.94 2.18 -0.40
N GLU A 115 19.06 3.44 -0.77
CA GLU A 115 17.91 4.23 -1.23
C GLU A 115 17.28 3.65 -2.51
N GLU A 116 18.08 3.29 -3.51
CA GLU A 116 17.57 2.76 -4.77
C GLU A 116 16.85 1.43 -4.58
N GLY A 117 17.43 0.55 -3.76
CA GLY A 117 16.86 -0.76 -3.46
C GLY A 117 15.58 -0.66 -2.63
N ALA A 118 15.54 0.19 -1.61
CA ALA A 118 14.33 0.42 -0.83
C ALA A 118 13.20 1.01 -1.68
N ARG A 119 13.51 1.95 -2.57
CA ARG A 119 12.53 2.50 -3.52
C ARG A 119 11.99 1.42 -4.46
N ALA A 120 12.86 0.64 -5.09
CA ALA A 120 12.46 -0.43 -5.98
C ALA A 120 11.60 -1.48 -5.27
N PHE A 121 11.97 -1.85 -4.04
CA PHE A 121 11.17 -2.73 -3.19
C PHE A 121 9.74 -2.20 -3.01
N PHE A 122 9.57 -0.94 -2.60
CA PHE A 122 8.22 -0.42 -2.38
C PHE A 122 7.42 -0.21 -3.65
N VAL A 123 8.06 0.08 -4.78
CA VAL A 123 7.38 0.13 -6.08
C VAL A 123 6.76 -1.23 -6.39
N GLU A 124 7.54 -2.30 -6.39
CA GLU A 124 7.03 -3.65 -6.69
C GLU A 124 6.07 -4.15 -5.60
N TYR A 125 6.48 -4.06 -4.33
CA TYR A 125 5.70 -4.57 -3.20
C TYR A 125 4.33 -3.90 -3.11
N LEU A 126 4.20 -2.59 -3.31
CA LEU A 126 2.92 -1.91 -3.11
C LEU A 126 2.04 -1.89 -4.35
N SER A 127 2.61 -2.00 -5.55
CA SER A 127 1.87 -1.76 -6.80
C SER A 127 1.64 -2.99 -7.68
N ASP A 128 2.34 -4.11 -7.46
CA ASP A 128 2.13 -5.30 -8.28
C ASP A 128 0.81 -6.01 -7.88
N TYR A 129 -0.16 -6.07 -8.79
CA TYR A 129 -1.47 -6.72 -8.57
C TYR A 129 -1.37 -8.25 -8.48
N GLU A 130 -0.27 -8.84 -8.93
CA GLU A 130 -0.04 -10.30 -8.85
C GLU A 130 0.39 -10.73 -7.44
N LEU A 131 0.92 -9.79 -6.67
CA LEU A 131 1.27 -9.98 -5.26
C LEU A 131 0.02 -9.81 -4.40
N SER A 132 -0.26 -10.83 -3.60
CA SER A 132 -1.24 -10.80 -2.50
C SER A 132 -0.59 -10.63 -1.13
N LEU A 133 0.74 -10.78 -1.05
CA LEU A 133 1.56 -10.56 0.14
C LEU A 133 1.28 -9.22 0.85
N PRO A 134 1.05 -8.09 0.15
CA PRO A 134 0.80 -6.78 0.77
C PRO A 134 -0.67 -6.54 1.16
N ASP A 135 -1.61 -7.38 0.71
CA ASP A 135 -3.05 -7.23 0.97
C ASP A 135 -3.46 -7.72 2.36
N LYS A 136 -2.50 -8.25 3.12
CA LYS A 136 -2.67 -8.78 4.47
C LYS A 136 -1.57 -8.23 5.35
N LYS A 137 -1.73 -8.45 6.67
CA LYS A 137 -0.64 -8.17 7.61
C LYS A 137 0.65 -8.88 7.15
N PRO A 138 1.79 -8.17 7.01
CA PRO A 138 3.03 -8.77 6.55
C PRO A 138 3.48 -9.91 7.49
N PRO A 139 4.18 -10.93 6.96
CA PRO A 139 4.81 -11.95 7.80
C PRO A 139 5.70 -11.32 8.86
N PHE A 140 5.75 -11.90 10.07
CA PHE A 140 6.48 -11.33 11.21
C PHE A 140 7.95 -10.99 10.89
N LYS A 141 8.65 -11.82 10.10
CA LYS A 141 10.03 -11.55 9.69
C LYS A 141 10.14 -10.33 8.79
N LEU A 142 9.20 -10.14 7.85
CA LEU A 142 9.14 -8.96 7.00
C LEU A 142 8.80 -7.71 7.81
N GLU A 143 7.79 -7.80 8.69
CA GLU A 143 7.41 -6.71 9.60
C GLU A 143 8.63 -6.27 10.42
N LYS A 144 9.33 -7.22 11.04
CA LYS A 144 10.52 -6.96 11.84
C LYS A 144 11.65 -6.35 11.00
N LEU A 145 11.94 -6.91 9.83
CA LEU A 145 13.00 -6.39 8.96
C LEU A 145 12.72 -4.94 8.55
N LEU A 146 11.49 -4.64 8.11
CA LEU A 146 11.10 -3.28 7.71
C LEU A 146 11.12 -2.31 8.90
N LYS A 147 10.81 -2.80 10.11
CA LYS A 147 10.91 -2.02 11.34
C LYS A 147 12.35 -1.69 11.74
N ASP A 148 13.26 -2.64 11.54
CA ASP A 148 14.69 -2.51 11.88
C ASP A 148 15.44 -1.64 10.85
N CYS A 149 14.87 -1.40 9.67
CA CYS A 149 15.41 -0.51 8.64
C CYS A 149 14.89 0.93 8.82
N ASP A 150 15.62 1.78 9.55
CA ASP A 150 15.18 3.13 9.92
C ASP A 150 15.58 4.25 8.93
N GLU A 151 16.55 4.01 8.05
CA GLU A 151 17.12 5.06 7.19
C GLU A 151 16.16 5.49 6.06
N TYR A 152 15.69 4.54 5.24
CA TYR A 152 14.92 4.84 4.03
C TYR A 152 13.44 4.49 4.15
N VAL A 153 13.10 3.40 4.85
CA VAL A 153 11.73 2.86 4.91
C VAL A 153 10.73 3.89 5.46
N PRO A 154 10.97 4.57 6.59
CA PRO A 154 9.99 5.51 7.14
C PRO A 154 9.67 6.66 6.19
N ASN A 155 10.72 7.21 5.56
CA ASN A 155 10.57 8.34 4.65
C ASN A 155 9.80 7.94 3.38
N LEU A 156 10.11 6.76 2.83
CA LEU A 156 9.48 6.24 1.63
C LEU A 156 8.00 5.90 1.85
N LEU A 157 7.64 5.29 2.98
CA LEU A 157 6.24 5.01 3.31
C LEU A 157 5.40 6.29 3.41
N ALA A 158 5.92 7.32 4.08
CA ALA A 158 5.23 8.61 4.18
C ALA A 158 5.02 9.26 2.79
N ARG A 159 6.03 9.21 1.91
CA ARG A 159 5.92 9.73 0.54
C ARG A 159 4.94 8.92 -0.30
N ASN A 160 5.00 7.59 -0.23
CA ASN A 160 4.10 6.70 -0.98
C ASN A 160 2.64 6.90 -0.58
N LEU A 161 2.37 7.09 0.72
CA LEU A 161 1.04 7.43 1.19
C LEU A 161 0.55 8.75 0.58
N ALA A 162 1.36 9.80 0.62
CA ALA A 162 0.99 11.09 0.06
C ALA A 162 0.78 11.05 -1.46
N MET A 163 1.67 10.39 -2.20
CA MET A 163 1.59 10.28 -3.66
C MET A 163 0.36 9.48 -4.11
N SER A 164 0.08 8.34 -3.46
CA SER A 164 -1.09 7.51 -3.77
C SER A 164 -2.40 8.21 -3.45
N VAL A 165 -2.49 8.91 -2.32
CA VAL A 165 -3.65 9.75 -1.96
C VAL A 165 -3.86 10.87 -2.99
N ALA A 166 -2.79 11.57 -3.38
CA ALA A 166 -2.88 12.64 -4.38
C ALA A 166 -3.41 12.11 -5.72
N LYS A 167 -2.91 10.95 -6.15
CA LYS A 167 -3.30 10.32 -7.42
C LYS A 167 -4.75 9.83 -7.41
N GLU A 168 -5.25 9.36 -6.27
CA GLU A 168 -6.66 9.00 -6.11
C GLU A 168 -7.59 10.23 -6.24
N VAL A 169 -7.17 11.38 -5.70
CA VAL A 169 -7.91 12.65 -5.89
C VAL A 169 -7.93 13.06 -7.36
N ASP A 170 -6.83 12.87 -8.10
CA ASP A 170 -6.80 13.14 -9.54
C ASP A 170 -7.81 12.29 -10.29
N LEU A 171 -7.79 10.96 -10.10
CA LEU A 171 -8.74 10.06 -10.75
C LEU A 171 -10.20 10.40 -10.40
N ALA A 172 -10.46 10.80 -9.15
CA ALA A 172 -11.80 11.18 -8.72
C ALA A 172 -12.28 12.50 -9.35
N ASN A 173 -11.37 13.42 -9.67
CA ASN A 173 -11.70 14.67 -10.35
C ASN A 173 -11.89 14.45 -11.86
N ASP A 174 -11.02 13.65 -12.50
CA ASP A 174 -11.14 13.32 -13.92
C ASP A 174 -12.47 12.61 -14.20
N SER A 175 -12.88 11.69 -13.32
CA SER A 175 -14.16 10.98 -13.44
C SER A 175 -15.38 11.92 -13.38
N LYS A 176 -15.32 12.97 -12.55
CA LYS A 176 -16.40 13.96 -12.43
C LYS A 176 -16.48 14.89 -13.64
N ASN A 177 -15.35 15.16 -14.29
CA ASN A 177 -15.33 15.99 -15.49
C ASN A 177 -15.86 15.22 -16.70
N ALA A 178 -15.58 13.92 -16.79
CA ALA A 178 -16.12 13.04 -17.83
C ALA A 178 -17.66 12.89 -17.80
N GLU A 179 -18.28 12.97 -16.62
CA GLU A 179 -19.75 12.92 -16.47
C GLU A 179 -20.44 14.25 -16.87
N ASN A 180 -19.68 15.33 -17.04
CA ASN A 180 -20.20 16.66 -17.40
C ASN A 180 -19.86 17.08 -18.85
N GLU A 181 -19.12 16.26 -19.60
CA GLU A 181 -18.93 16.45 -21.03
C GLU A 181 -20.13 15.87 -21.77
N GLU A 182 -21.11 16.72 -22.10
CA GLU A 182 -21.97 16.46 -23.25
C GLU A 182 -21.06 16.22 -24.45
N VAL A 183 -21.27 15.08 -25.12
CA VAL A 183 -20.53 14.66 -26.31
C VAL A 183 -20.69 15.73 -27.39
N ASP A 184 -19.69 16.59 -27.54
CA ASP A 184 -19.54 17.42 -28.72
C ASP A 184 -18.50 16.74 -29.64
N ASP A 185 -18.95 16.40 -30.85
CA ASP A 185 -18.27 15.58 -31.85
C ASP A 185 -17.13 16.35 -32.56
N THR A 186 -16.21 16.92 -31.78
CA THR A 186 -15.00 17.53 -32.32
C THR A 186 -13.78 17.08 -31.52
N GLY A 187 -13.23 15.95 -31.97
CA GLY A 187 -11.99 15.41 -31.42
C GLY A 187 -10.83 16.39 -31.52
N SER A 188 -10.08 16.50 -30.41
CA SER A 188 -8.61 16.54 -30.34
C SER A 188 -8.17 17.21 -29.03
N GLY A 189 -7.40 16.51 -28.20
CA GLY A 189 -6.84 17.10 -26.99
C GLY A 189 -6.07 16.15 -26.07
N SER A 190 -5.13 15.39 -26.64
CA SER A 190 -4.16 14.55 -25.93
C SER A 190 -3.33 15.33 -24.89
N TRP A 191 -3.00 14.68 -23.77
CA TRP A 191 -1.75 14.70 -22.96
C TRP A 191 -1.96 13.74 -21.77
N SER A 192 -1.10 12.79 -21.40
CA SER A 192 0.28 12.52 -21.73
C SER A 192 0.58 11.02 -21.58
N ASP A 193 1.30 10.49 -22.56
CA ASP A 193 2.16 9.33 -22.46
C ASP A 193 3.08 9.38 -21.23
N SER A 194 3.47 8.18 -20.78
CA SER A 194 4.61 7.88 -19.91
C SER A 194 4.46 8.20 -18.41
N VAL A 195 3.56 7.48 -17.74
CA VAL A 195 3.91 6.90 -16.44
C VAL A 195 3.68 5.40 -16.60
N GLU A 196 4.77 4.65 -16.60
CA GLU A 196 4.74 3.19 -16.60
C GLU A 196 3.72 2.72 -15.57
N GLU A 197 2.75 1.92 -16.04
CA GLU A 197 1.76 1.23 -15.23
C GLU A 197 2.48 0.27 -14.27
N SER A 198 2.98 0.81 -13.16
CA SER A 198 2.93 0.08 -11.89
C SER A 198 1.51 -0.44 -11.79
N SER A 199 1.36 -1.76 -11.94
CA SER A 199 0.14 -2.37 -12.50
C SER A 199 -1.03 -2.42 -11.51
N GLY A 200 -0.94 -1.64 -10.45
CA GLY A 200 -1.90 -1.47 -9.38
C GLY A 200 -2.39 -0.03 -9.31
N GLY A 201 -3.70 0.15 -9.23
CA GLY A 201 -4.31 1.47 -9.10
C GLY A 201 -3.86 2.21 -7.82
N PRO A 202 -3.94 3.55 -7.79
CA PRO A 202 -3.49 4.36 -6.65
C PRO A 202 -4.21 4.01 -5.34
N THR A 203 -5.48 3.60 -5.40
CA THR A 203 -6.24 3.12 -4.24
C THR A 203 -5.57 1.91 -3.60
N MET A 204 -5.11 0.94 -4.40
CA MET A 204 -4.45 -0.26 -3.91
C MET A 204 -3.11 0.09 -3.24
N VAL A 205 -2.31 0.96 -3.86
CA VAL A 205 -1.05 1.43 -3.28
C VAL A 205 -1.30 2.15 -1.94
N LYS A 206 -2.32 3.00 -1.86
CA LYS A 206 -2.72 3.69 -0.62
C LYS A 206 -3.08 2.69 0.47
N GLU A 207 -3.96 1.73 0.17
CA GLU A 207 -4.43 0.73 1.13
C GLU A 207 -3.29 -0.15 1.64
N ARG A 208 -2.44 -0.66 0.74
CA ARG A 208 -1.25 -1.44 1.10
C ARG A 208 -0.26 -0.64 1.93
N THR A 209 -0.04 0.64 1.59
CA THR A 209 0.83 1.52 2.36
C THR A 209 0.28 1.75 3.76
N ALA A 210 -1.02 2.01 3.89
CA ALA A 210 -1.70 2.19 5.17
C ALA A 210 -1.59 0.94 6.07
N LEU A 211 -1.91 -0.23 5.51
CA LEU A 211 -1.77 -1.51 6.21
C LEU A 211 -0.35 -1.76 6.70
N LEU A 212 0.64 -1.41 5.89
CA LEU A 212 2.04 -1.60 6.23
C LEU A 212 2.50 -0.64 7.35
N ILE A 213 2.09 0.63 7.28
CA ILE A 213 2.34 1.63 8.32
C ILE A 213 1.75 1.15 9.66
N ASP A 214 0.48 0.73 9.66
CA ASP A 214 -0.21 0.23 10.85
C ASP A 214 0.45 -1.04 11.41
N SER A 215 0.92 -1.92 10.53
CA SER A 215 1.55 -3.18 10.94
C SER A 215 2.92 -2.97 11.56
N ILE A 216 3.75 -2.08 11.00
CA ILE A 216 5.11 -1.83 11.51
C ILE A 216 5.07 -1.04 12.83
N ALA A 217 4.16 -0.06 12.92
CA ALA A 217 3.96 0.80 14.09
C ALA A 217 5.29 1.32 14.68
N SER A 218 6.15 1.86 13.82
CA SER A 218 7.47 2.41 14.17
C SER A 218 7.38 3.89 14.55
N SER A 219 8.19 4.30 15.54
CA SER A 219 8.27 5.71 15.96
C SER A 219 8.88 6.61 14.89
N GLU A 220 9.75 6.06 14.07
CA GLU A 220 10.41 6.68 12.93
C GLU A 220 9.38 6.99 11.84
N ILE A 221 8.48 6.05 11.54
CA ILE A 221 7.36 6.27 10.61
C ILE A 221 6.47 7.40 11.14
N ALA A 222 6.07 7.35 12.41
CA ALA A 222 5.26 8.40 13.01
C ALA A 222 5.94 9.79 12.93
N ARG A 223 7.25 9.87 13.15
CA ARG A 223 8.04 11.10 13.01
C ARG A 223 8.02 11.63 11.57
N GLU A 224 8.18 10.77 10.58
CA GLU A 224 8.11 11.15 9.16
C GLU A 224 6.71 11.63 8.76
N LEU A 225 5.65 10.98 9.23
CA LEU A 225 4.26 11.39 8.99
C LEU A 225 3.97 12.77 9.61
N VAL A 226 4.41 13.01 10.85
CA VAL A 226 4.29 14.33 11.50
C VAL A 226 5.10 15.39 10.76
N ALA A 227 6.32 15.07 10.34
CA ALA A 227 7.17 16.01 9.60
C ALA A 227 6.55 16.39 8.23
N LEU A 228 5.92 15.43 7.55
CA LEU A 228 5.21 15.68 6.30
C LEU A 228 3.95 16.52 6.54
N TRP A 229 3.13 16.17 7.54
CA TRP A 229 1.95 16.94 7.92
C TRP A 229 2.31 18.40 8.26
N PHE A 230 3.37 18.60 9.05
CA PHE A 230 3.87 19.94 9.40
C PHE A 230 4.34 20.71 8.17
N SER A 231 5.01 20.03 7.22
CA SER A 231 5.50 20.66 5.99
C SER A 231 4.35 21.11 5.08
N ILE A 232 3.27 20.33 5.01
CA ILE A 232 2.05 20.71 4.28
C ILE A 232 1.44 21.98 4.89
N ARG A 233 1.27 22.00 6.22
CA ARG A 233 0.60 23.09 6.94
C ARG A 233 1.40 24.39 7.00
N SER A 234 2.69 24.29 7.28
CA SER A 234 3.56 25.45 7.55
C SER A 234 4.33 25.96 6.32
N ARG A 235 4.38 25.14 5.25
CA ARG A 235 5.28 25.34 4.10
C ARG A 235 6.76 25.41 4.50
N LYS A 236 7.14 24.78 5.60
CA LYS A 236 8.51 24.71 6.14
C LYS A 236 8.85 23.29 6.57
N GLY A 237 10.13 22.93 6.59
CA GLY A 237 10.62 21.66 7.13
C GLY A 237 11.06 20.64 6.08
N LYS A 238 11.23 19.39 6.52
CA LYS A 238 11.92 18.32 5.78
C LYS A 238 11.33 18.05 4.39
N TYR A 239 10.02 18.20 4.21
CA TYR A 239 9.34 17.79 2.98
C TYR A 239 9.02 18.93 2.01
N VAL A 240 9.47 20.16 2.25
CA VAL A 240 9.16 21.30 1.35
C VAL A 240 9.58 21.02 -0.08
N HIS A 241 10.83 20.61 -0.31
CA HIS A 241 11.31 20.29 -1.66
C HIS A 241 10.56 19.13 -2.32
N PHE A 242 10.12 18.14 -1.53
CA PHE A 242 9.28 17.06 -2.03
C PHE A 242 7.92 17.61 -2.50
N LEU A 243 7.26 18.43 -1.69
CA LEU A 243 5.96 19.03 -2.03
C LEU A 243 6.06 19.95 -3.26
N GLU A 244 7.13 20.75 -3.36
CA GLU A 244 7.40 21.62 -4.51
C GLU A 244 7.64 20.83 -5.80
N ARG A 245 8.42 19.74 -5.73
CA ARG A 245 8.71 18.89 -6.87
C ARG A 245 7.45 18.19 -7.38
N GLN A 246 6.60 17.70 -6.48
CA GLN A 246 5.36 17.01 -6.84
C GLN A 246 4.28 17.95 -7.34
N LYS A 247 4.34 19.25 -6.99
CA LYS A 247 3.37 20.29 -7.40
C LYS A 247 1.92 19.93 -7.07
N PHE A 248 1.69 19.32 -5.90
CA PHE A 248 0.34 18.97 -5.46
C PHE A 248 -0.58 20.19 -5.41
N ARG A 249 -1.79 20.03 -5.94
CA ARG A 249 -2.85 21.04 -5.84
C ARG A 249 -3.35 21.17 -4.40
N LYS A 250 -4.08 22.25 -4.13
CA LYS A 250 -4.62 22.53 -2.79
C LYS A 250 -5.57 21.43 -2.31
N ASP A 251 -6.48 20.96 -3.17
CA ASP A 251 -7.40 19.87 -2.87
C ASP A 251 -6.67 18.57 -2.53
N GLN A 252 -5.60 18.24 -3.28
CA GLN A 252 -4.76 17.08 -2.97
C GLN A 252 -4.08 17.23 -1.60
N LEU A 253 -3.48 18.38 -1.33
CA LEU A 253 -2.82 18.65 -0.04
C LEU A 253 -3.78 18.56 1.15
N ASP A 254 -5.01 19.06 1.01
CA ASP A 254 -6.03 18.98 2.06
C ASP A 254 -6.41 17.51 2.35
N VAL A 255 -6.50 16.66 1.33
CA VAL A 255 -6.80 15.22 1.51
C VAL A 255 -5.60 14.48 2.08
N ILE A 256 -4.38 14.76 1.61
CA ILE A 256 -3.15 14.18 2.18
C ILE A 256 -3.06 14.52 3.66
N GLN A 257 -3.28 15.78 4.03
CA GLN A 257 -3.21 16.22 5.42
C GLN A 257 -4.20 15.45 6.31
N ARG A 258 -5.47 15.34 5.90
CA ARG A 258 -6.49 14.57 6.64
C ARG A 258 -6.13 13.09 6.74
N THR A 259 -5.56 12.51 5.70
CA THR A 259 -5.11 11.11 5.74
C THR A 259 -3.97 10.92 6.74
N LEU A 260 -3.04 11.87 6.84
CA LEU A 260 -1.96 11.82 7.84
C LEU A 260 -2.49 11.96 9.28
N GLU A 261 -3.51 12.81 9.49
CA GLU A 261 -4.14 13.04 10.80
C GLU A 261 -4.65 11.73 11.45
N VAL A 262 -5.15 10.79 10.63
CA VAL A 262 -5.57 9.45 11.09
C VAL A 262 -4.44 8.68 11.77
N PHE A 263 -3.22 8.74 11.24
CA PHE A 263 -2.07 7.99 11.77
C PHE A 263 -1.36 8.69 12.92
N ILE A 264 -1.35 10.03 12.93
CA ILE A 264 -0.66 10.82 13.97
C ILE A 264 -1.55 11.16 15.17
N GLY A 265 -2.86 10.93 15.07
CA GLY A 265 -3.84 11.20 16.12
C GLY A 265 -4.10 12.69 16.36
N ALA A 266 -4.09 13.49 15.28
CA ALA A 266 -4.29 14.95 15.31
C ALA A 266 -5.71 15.38 14.94
#